data_AF-A0AA96SRV6-F1
#
_entry.id   AF-A0AA96SRV6-F1
#
_cell.length_a   1.000
_cell.length_b   1.000
_cell.length_c   1.000
_cell.angle_alpha   90.00
_cell.angle_beta   90.00
_cell.angle_gamma   90.00
#
_symmetry.space_group_name_H-M   'P 1'
#
loop_
_entity.id
_entity.type
_entity.pdbx_description
1 polymer ?
#
loop_
_entity_poly.entity_id
_entity_poly.type
_entity_poly.pdbx_seq_one_letter_code
_entity_poly.pdbx_strand_id
1 'polypeptide(L)'
;MIEFNDFIKEVNKKFQDELWADFESKFFGDDLFIKVGIDFSYGHQFELYIQNALMNKSIEEWTVDLKRNQIIYLKDREIYFITDVDEKITVKGERFFVNVLTTIYHLNPSDSLTNYIINPELMDFPTVSNVTVSNHFEELRL
;
A
#
# COMPACT_ATOMS: atom_id res chain seq x y z
N MET A 1 5.27 8.28 14.11
CA MET A 1 3.97 7.60 14.15
C MET A 1 2.93 8.59 13.63
N ILE A 2 2.12 8.18 12.66
CA ILE A 2 1.11 9.01 11.98
C ILE A 2 -0.29 8.49 12.31
N GLU A 3 -1.24 9.40 12.56
CA GLU A 3 -2.64 9.04 12.79
C GLU A 3 -3.33 8.66 11.48
N PHE A 4 -4.22 7.65 11.48
CA PHE A 4 -4.93 7.20 10.28
C PHE A 4 -5.62 8.33 9.52
N ASN A 5 -6.25 9.26 10.23
CA ASN A 5 -6.92 10.40 9.62
C ASN A 5 -5.96 11.34 8.89
N ASP A 6 -4.73 11.51 9.39
CA ASP A 6 -3.73 12.36 8.74
C ASP A 6 -3.09 11.64 7.56
N PHE A 7 -2.84 10.33 7.69
CA PHE A 7 -2.45 9.49 6.56
C PHE A 7 -3.47 9.57 5.40
N ILE A 8 -4.78 9.40 5.68
CA ILE A 8 -5.81 9.46 4.66
C ILE A 8 -5.94 10.85 4.03
N LYS A 9 -5.71 11.95 4.77
CA LYS A 9 -5.68 13.30 4.17
C LYS A 9 -4.56 13.41 3.13
N GLU A 10 -3.36 12.92 3.44
CA GLU A 10 -2.23 12.97 2.51
C GLU A 10 -2.47 12.06 1.29
N VAL A 11 -3.04 10.87 1.49
CA VAL A 11 -3.45 9.97 0.41
C VAL A 11 -4.48 10.66 -0.49
N ASN A 12 -5.57 11.18 0.07
CA ASN A 12 -6.61 11.86 -0.72
C ASN A 12 -6.05 13.06 -1.51
N LYS A 13 -5.06 13.78 -0.97
CA LYS A 13 -4.40 14.88 -1.68
C LYS A 13 -3.60 14.40 -2.89
N LYS A 14 -2.92 13.26 -2.80
CA LYS A 14 -2.13 12.68 -3.91
C LYS A 14 -3.00 12.21 -5.08
N PHE A 15 -4.22 11.75 -4.78
CA PHE A 15 -5.13 11.16 -5.75
C PHE A 15 -6.32 12.06 -6.10
N GLN A 16 -6.30 13.33 -5.67
CA GLN A 16 -7.46 14.24 -5.79
C GLN A 16 -7.92 14.48 -7.24
N ASP A 17 -6.99 14.39 -8.20
CA ASP A 17 -7.21 14.66 -9.63
C ASP A 17 -7.28 13.37 -10.46
N GLU A 18 -7.25 12.21 -9.80
CA GLU A 18 -7.10 10.90 -10.43
C GLU A 18 -8.41 10.13 -10.48
N LEU A 19 -8.53 9.25 -11.48
CA LEU A 19 -9.73 8.45 -11.69
C LEU A 19 -9.66 7.09 -10.98
N TRP A 20 -8.49 6.46 -11.02
CA TRP A 20 -8.27 5.12 -10.53
C TRP A 20 -6.94 5.03 -9.78
N ALA A 21 -6.91 4.16 -8.78
CA ALA A 21 -5.69 3.77 -8.10
C ALA A 21 -5.52 2.25 -8.18
N ASP A 22 -4.35 1.82 -8.62
CA ASP A 22 -3.99 0.41 -8.68
C ASP A 22 -3.20 0.02 -7.45
N PHE A 23 -3.58 -1.14 -6.91
CA PHE A 23 -2.98 -1.74 -5.75
C PHE A 23 -2.34 -3.05 -6.16
N GLU A 24 -1.15 -3.30 -5.66
CA GLU A 24 -0.48 -4.58 -5.75
C GLU A 24 -0.11 -5.04 -4.34
N SER A 25 -0.29 -6.32 -4.05
CA SER A 25 0.03 -6.91 -2.74
C SER A 25 0.89 -8.15 -2.83
N LYS A 26 1.69 -8.37 -1.78
CA LYS A 26 2.55 -9.55 -1.65
C LYS A 26 2.71 -9.93 -0.18
N PHE A 27 2.50 -11.21 0.11
CA PHE A 27 2.79 -11.79 1.41
C PHE A 27 4.27 -12.17 1.55
N PHE A 28 4.82 -11.92 2.72
CA PHE A 28 6.17 -12.30 3.14
C PHE A 28 6.07 -13.04 4.48
N GLY A 29 5.89 -14.36 4.42
CA GLY A 29 5.47 -15.12 5.59
C GLY A 29 4.07 -14.68 6.01
N ASP A 30 3.92 -14.26 7.27
CA ASP A 30 2.65 -13.78 7.82
C ASP A 30 2.44 -12.27 7.61
N ASP A 31 3.42 -11.55 7.06
CA ASP A 31 3.33 -10.12 6.85
C ASP A 31 2.83 -9.78 5.44
N LEU A 32 2.12 -8.67 5.30
CA LEU A 32 1.58 -8.19 4.03
C LEU A 32 2.18 -6.84 3.65
N PHE A 33 2.68 -6.77 2.43
CA PHE A 33 3.05 -5.53 1.78
C PHE A 33 2.01 -5.18 0.71
N ILE A 34 1.61 -3.90 0.66
CA ILE A 34 0.73 -3.36 -0.37
C ILE A 34 1.37 -2.07 -0.87
N LYS A 35 1.43 -1.90 -2.18
CA LYS A 35 1.83 -0.64 -2.80
C LYS A 35 0.71 -0.12 -3.67
N VAL A 36 0.67 1.19 -3.84
CA VAL A 36 -0.44 1.87 -4.51
C VAL A 36 0.11 2.90 -5.48
N GLY A 37 -0.36 2.85 -6.72
CA GLY A 37 -0.02 3.77 -7.78
C GLY A 37 -1.26 4.41 -8.38
N ILE A 38 -1.05 5.48 -9.14
CA ILE A 38 -2.07 6.01 -10.04
C ILE A 38 -2.11 5.08 -11.25
N ASP A 39 -3.30 4.74 -11.73
CA ASP A 39 -3.47 3.92 -12.93
C ASP A 39 -2.71 4.54 -14.12
N PHE A 40 -2.03 3.70 -14.90
CA PHE A 40 -1.11 4.09 -15.98
C PHE A 40 0.11 4.93 -15.57
N SER A 41 0.34 5.18 -14.27
CA SER A 41 1.53 5.86 -13.79
C SER A 41 2.64 4.87 -13.44
N TYR A 42 3.85 5.19 -13.88
CA TYR A 42 5.07 4.47 -13.54
C TYR A 42 5.57 4.92 -12.16
N GLY A 43 4.75 4.86 -11.10
CA GLY A 43 5.17 5.33 -9.78
C GLY A 43 4.22 4.95 -8.65
N HIS A 44 4.78 4.45 -7.56
CA HIS A 44 4.05 4.24 -6.30
C HIS A 44 3.89 5.59 -5.60
N GLN A 45 2.69 5.86 -5.10
CA GLN A 45 2.34 7.11 -4.40
C GLN A 45 2.33 6.94 -2.88
N PHE A 46 2.02 5.74 -2.41
CA PHE A 46 2.22 5.30 -1.03
C PHE A 46 2.29 3.78 -0.92
N GLU A 47 2.76 3.31 0.23
CA GLU A 47 2.96 1.91 0.56
C GLU A 47 2.40 1.61 1.96
N LEU A 48 1.96 0.37 2.15
CA LEU A 48 1.51 -0.19 3.43
C LEU A 48 2.30 -1.46 3.72
N TYR A 49 2.73 -1.59 4.96
CA TYR A 49 3.28 -2.83 5.50
C TYR A 49 2.53 -3.19 6.78
N ILE A 50 2.07 -4.44 6.86
CA ILE A 50 1.14 -4.90 7.87
C ILE A 50 1.70 -6.18 8.47
N GLN A 51 1.99 -6.14 9.77
CA GLN A 51 2.54 -7.29 10.48
C GLN A 51 1.44 -8.28 10.89
N ASN A 52 1.71 -9.58 10.74
CA ASN A 52 0.77 -10.66 11.06
C ASN A 52 -0.60 -10.44 10.40
N ALA A 53 -0.56 -10.18 9.09
CA ALA A 53 -1.69 -9.76 8.30
C ALA A 53 -2.62 -10.92 7.94
N LEU A 54 -3.91 -10.62 7.92
CA LEU A 54 -4.95 -11.51 7.41
C LEU A 54 -5.83 -10.72 6.44
N MET A 55 -5.86 -11.20 5.20
CA MET A 55 -6.68 -10.64 4.13
C MET A 55 -7.86 -11.58 3.87
N ASN A 56 -9.06 -11.03 3.68
CA ASN A 56 -10.27 -11.85 3.48
C ASN A 56 -10.25 -12.67 2.18
N LYS A 57 -9.49 -12.23 1.18
CA LYS A 57 -9.23 -12.93 -0.08
C LYS A 57 -7.82 -12.61 -0.54
N SER A 58 -7.02 -13.63 -0.88
CA SER A 58 -5.66 -13.43 -1.39
C SER A 58 -5.74 -12.94 -2.82
N ILE A 59 -5.49 -11.65 -3.04
CA ILE A 59 -5.50 -11.01 -4.36
C ILE A 59 -4.21 -10.23 -4.53
N GLU A 60 -3.51 -10.51 -5.63
CA GLU A 60 -2.24 -9.86 -5.94
C GLU A 60 -2.44 -8.44 -6.45
N GLU A 61 -3.52 -8.15 -7.19
CA GLU A 61 -3.75 -6.84 -7.80
C GLU A 61 -5.24 -6.45 -7.79
N TRP A 62 -5.55 -5.17 -7.53
CA TRP A 62 -6.90 -4.62 -7.68
C TRP A 62 -6.91 -3.12 -7.95
N THR A 63 -8.00 -2.63 -8.55
CA THR A 63 -8.19 -1.21 -8.85
C THR A 63 -9.31 -0.63 -7.99
N VAL A 64 -9.15 0.62 -7.55
CA VAL A 64 -10.16 1.39 -6.81
C VAL A 64 -10.63 2.57 -7.65
N ASP A 65 -11.95 2.75 -7.77
CA ASP A 65 -12.57 3.94 -8.39
C ASP A 65 -12.61 5.11 -7.40
N LEU A 66 -11.79 6.13 -7.68
CA LEU A 66 -11.60 7.28 -6.81
C LEU A 66 -12.78 8.26 -6.85
N LYS A 67 -13.64 8.22 -7.87
CA LYS A 67 -14.87 9.04 -7.92
C LYS A 67 -15.86 8.67 -6.82
N ARG A 68 -15.72 7.49 -6.23
CA ARG A 68 -16.50 7.03 -5.08
C ARG A 68 -15.95 7.58 -3.74
N ASN A 69 -14.91 8.43 -3.80
CA ASN A 69 -14.32 9.23 -2.72
C ASN A 69 -13.69 8.44 -1.56
N GLN A 70 -13.43 7.14 -1.70
CA GLN A 70 -12.81 6.35 -0.63
C GLN A 70 -11.77 5.38 -1.19
N ILE A 71 -10.51 5.80 -1.14
CA ILE A 71 -9.36 5.00 -1.53
C ILE A 71 -9.16 3.86 -0.54
N ILE A 72 -9.22 4.20 0.75
CA ILE A 72 -9.08 3.32 1.90
C ILE A 72 -9.97 3.89 3.01
N TYR A 73 -10.64 3.03 3.79
CA TYR A 73 -11.24 3.46 5.04
C TYR A 73 -10.98 2.45 6.17
N LEU A 74 -11.01 2.95 7.40
CA LEU A 74 -10.82 2.18 8.62
C LEU A 74 -12.16 1.94 9.31
N LYS A 75 -12.42 0.70 9.71
CA LYS A 75 -13.54 0.34 10.59
C LYS A 75 -13.17 -0.91 11.40
N ASP A 76 -13.57 -0.96 12.66
CA ASP A 76 -13.33 -2.12 13.54
C ASP A 76 -11.85 -2.58 13.61
N ARG A 77 -10.90 -1.62 13.48
CA ARG A 77 -9.44 -1.84 13.36
C ARG A 77 -9.01 -2.65 12.13
N GLU A 78 -9.85 -2.68 11.10
CA GLU A 78 -9.56 -3.27 9.81
C GLU A 78 -9.51 -2.18 8.74
N ILE A 79 -8.59 -2.36 7.81
CA ILE A 79 -8.47 -1.53 6.63
C ILE A 79 -9.32 -2.15 5.52
N TYR A 80 -10.10 -1.32 4.85
CA TYR A 80 -10.99 -1.71 3.78
C TYR A 80 -10.64 -1.00 2.47
N PHE A 81 -10.70 -1.76 1.40
CA PHE A 81 -10.64 -1.27 0.02
C PHE A 81 -11.92 -1.70 -0.69
N ILE A 82 -12.52 -0.77 -1.43
CA ILE A 82 -13.67 -1.03 -2.30
C ILE A 82 -13.17 -0.94 -3.72
N THR A 83 -13.20 -2.06 -4.46
CA THR A 83 -12.74 -2.06 -5.84
C THR A 83 -13.68 -1.27 -6.75
N ASP A 84 -13.21 -0.97 -7.96
CA ASP A 84 -14.01 -0.38 -9.04
C ASP A 84 -15.30 -1.18 -9.37
N VAL A 85 -15.27 -2.49 -9.14
CA VAL A 85 -16.39 -3.45 -9.30
C VAL A 85 -17.16 -3.77 -8.02
N ASP A 86 -17.11 -2.90 -7.00
CA ASP A 86 -17.86 -3.04 -5.74
C ASP A 86 -17.47 -4.25 -4.88
N GLU A 87 -16.31 -4.87 -5.14
CA GLU A 87 -15.81 -5.93 -4.28
C GLU A 87 -15.10 -5.34 -3.07
N LYS A 88 -15.28 -6.01 -1.93
CA LYS A 88 -14.68 -5.59 -0.66
C LYS A 88 -13.45 -6.42 -0.35
N ILE A 89 -12.31 -5.74 -0.24
CA ILE A 89 -11.08 -6.29 0.32
C ILE A 89 -10.95 -5.77 1.75
N THR A 90 -10.70 -6.69 2.67
CA THR A 90 -10.49 -6.38 4.08
C THR A 90 -9.14 -6.92 4.50
N VAL A 91 -8.38 -6.08 5.19
CA VAL A 91 -7.09 -6.45 5.78
C VAL A 91 -7.09 -6.09 7.26
N LYS A 92 -6.69 -7.05 8.09
CA LYS A 92 -6.36 -6.84 9.50
C LYS A 92 -4.92 -7.26 9.78
N GLY A 93 -4.36 -6.76 10.86
CA GLY A 93 -3.01 -7.08 11.30
C GLY A 93 -2.77 -6.57 12.73
N GLU A 94 -1.59 -6.85 13.26
CA GLU A 94 -1.22 -6.41 14.61
C GLU A 94 -0.67 -4.98 14.62
N ARG A 95 0.13 -4.63 13.60
CA ARG A 95 0.77 -3.32 13.45
C ARG A 95 0.76 -2.91 11.99
N PHE A 96 0.56 -1.61 11.77
CA PHE A 96 0.43 -1.03 10.44
C PHE A 96 1.53 0.01 10.27
N PHE A 97 2.12 0.05 9.09
CA PHE A 97 3.21 0.93 8.74
C PHE A 97 2.91 1.52 7.37
N VAL A 98 3.12 2.83 7.22
CA VAL A 98 2.84 3.55 5.97
C VAL A 98 4.08 4.29 5.50
N ASN A 99 4.22 4.39 4.19
CA ASN A 99 5.18 5.29 3.58
C ASN A 99 4.47 6.12 2.52
N VAL A 100 4.37 7.42 2.76
CA VAL A 100 3.77 8.41 1.84
C VAL A 100 4.81 9.22 1.07
N LEU A 101 6.11 8.99 1.34
CA LEU A 101 7.24 9.72 0.77
C LEU A 101 7.77 9.09 -0.51
N THR A 102 7.43 7.84 -0.79
CA THR A 102 7.85 7.16 -2.01
C THR A 102 7.15 7.77 -3.21
N THR A 103 7.89 8.49 -4.03
CA THR A 103 7.64 8.61 -5.48
C THR A 103 8.84 7.96 -6.15
N ILE A 104 8.74 6.67 -6.49
CA ILE A 104 9.79 6.04 -7.30
C ILE A 104 9.59 6.55 -8.73
N TYR A 105 10.49 7.43 -9.18
CA TYR A 105 10.58 7.78 -10.58
C TYR A 105 11.34 6.67 -11.30
N HIS A 106 10.70 6.08 -12.32
CA HIS A 106 11.39 5.16 -13.22
C HIS A 106 12.55 5.91 -13.91
N LEU A 107 13.76 5.36 -13.82
CA LEU A 107 14.85 5.79 -14.68
C LEU A 107 14.66 5.27 -16.12
N ASN A 108 13.94 4.15 -16.30
CA ASN A 108 13.70 3.53 -17.61
C ASN A 108 12.29 2.87 -17.69
N PRO A 109 11.42 3.29 -18.63
CA PRO A 109 10.07 2.72 -18.83
C PRO A 109 10.05 1.26 -19.30
N SER A 110 11.21 0.73 -19.72
CA SER A 110 11.36 -0.61 -20.28
C SER A 110 11.57 -1.69 -19.22
N ASP A 111 11.86 -1.28 -17.98
CA ASP A 111 12.18 -2.23 -16.94
C ASP A 111 10.89 -2.82 -16.34
N SER A 112 10.87 -4.15 -16.18
CA SER A 112 9.73 -4.82 -15.56
C SER A 112 9.51 -4.29 -14.15
N LEU A 113 8.26 -3.94 -13.84
CA LEU A 113 7.84 -3.48 -12.52
C LEU A 113 8.37 -4.41 -11.41
N THR A 114 8.33 -5.73 -11.64
CA THR A 114 8.86 -6.79 -10.74
C THR A 114 10.29 -6.58 -10.25
N ASN A 115 11.15 -5.90 -11.04
CA ASN A 115 12.55 -5.66 -10.69
C ASN A 115 12.75 -4.50 -9.68
N TYR A 116 11.74 -3.66 -9.49
CA TYR A 116 11.79 -2.48 -8.63
C TYR A 116 10.71 -2.44 -7.55
N ILE A 117 9.78 -3.41 -7.53
CA ILE A 117 8.65 -3.47 -6.59
C ILE A 117 9.08 -3.28 -5.15
N ILE A 118 10.31 -3.66 -4.81
CA ILE A 118 11.00 -3.22 -3.61
C ILE A 118 12.49 -3.20 -3.99
N ASN A 119 13.30 -2.25 -3.48
CA ASN A 119 14.77 -2.29 -3.62
C ASN A 119 15.22 -3.76 -3.47
N PRO A 120 16.03 -4.35 -4.37
CA PRO A 120 16.44 -5.76 -4.24
C PRO A 120 17.09 -6.10 -2.89
N GLU A 121 17.63 -5.12 -2.15
CA GLU A 121 18.07 -5.27 -0.76
C GLU A 121 16.93 -5.58 0.24
N LEU A 122 15.70 -5.26 -0.12
CA LEU A 122 14.47 -5.61 0.59
C LEU A 122 13.83 -6.89 0.05
N MET A 123 14.25 -7.47 -1.09
CA MET A 123 13.71 -8.75 -1.58
C MET A 123 14.15 -9.96 -0.74
N ASP A 124 15.27 -9.88 -0.01
CA ASP A 124 15.74 -10.92 0.91
C ASP A 124 15.06 -10.78 2.29
N PHE A 125 13.81 -11.25 2.37
CA PHE A 125 12.96 -11.24 3.57
C PHE A 125 13.21 -12.31 4.67
N PRO A 126 14.29 -13.13 4.73
CA PRO A 126 14.58 -13.85 5.97
C PRO A 126 14.95 -12.91 7.13
N THR A 127 15.26 -11.64 6.85
CA THR A 127 15.86 -10.69 7.80
C THR A 127 15.28 -9.27 7.75
N VAL A 128 14.01 -9.07 7.37
CA VAL A 128 13.39 -7.76 7.62
C VAL A 128 13.27 -7.55 9.13
N SER A 129 14.19 -6.75 9.63
CA SER A 129 14.24 -6.35 11.01
C SER A 129 13.33 -5.13 11.21
N ASN A 130 12.84 -4.95 12.44
CA ASN A 130 12.12 -3.74 12.83
C ASN A 130 12.87 -2.45 12.45
N VAL A 131 14.21 -2.50 12.34
CA VAL A 131 15.06 -1.36 11.94
C VAL A 131 14.81 -0.95 10.50
N THR A 132 14.71 -1.92 9.59
CA THR A 132 14.49 -1.66 8.15
C THR A 132 13.12 -1.02 7.91
N VAL A 133 12.08 -1.55 8.56
CA VAL A 133 10.73 -0.99 8.50
C VAL A 133 10.71 0.42 9.09
N SER A 134 11.34 0.66 10.25
CA SER A 134 11.35 1.98 10.90
C SER A 134 12.11 3.08 10.14
N ASN A 135 13.01 2.71 9.23
CA ASN A 135 13.77 3.67 8.41
C ASN A 135 12.99 4.11 7.16
N HIS A 136 12.05 3.30 6.69
CA HIS A 136 11.33 3.52 5.43
C HIS A 136 9.84 3.84 5.64
N PHE A 137 9.26 3.29 6.70
CA PHE A 137 7.86 3.46 7.05
C PHE A 137 7.70 4.13 8.39
N GLU A 138 6.63 4.90 8.49
CA GLU A 138 6.12 5.42 9.74
C GLU A 138 5.03 4.50 10.28
N GLU A 139 5.08 4.15 11.57
CA GLU A 139 4.00 3.38 12.20
C GLU A 139 2.68 4.16 12.14
N LEU A 140 1.65 3.50 11.61
CA LEU A 140 0.30 4.01 11.46
C LEU A 140 -0.52 3.66 12.69
N ARG A 141 -1.08 4.69 13.32
CA ARG A 141 -2.01 4.53 14.44
C ARG A 141 -3.45 4.51 13.92
N LEU A 142 -4.12 3.38 14.14
CA LEU A 142 -5.53 3.15 13.81
C LEU A 142 -6.47 3.70 14.89
#